data_AF-A0A150TLV5-F1
#
_entry.id   AF-A0A150TLV5-F1
#
_cell.length_a   1.000
_cell.length_b   1.000
_cell.length_c   1.000
_cell.angle_alpha   90.00
_cell.angle_beta   90.00
_cell.angle_gamma   90.00
#
_symmetry.space_group_name_H-M   'P 1'
#
loop_
_entity.id
_entity.type
_entity.pdbx_description
1 polymer ?
#
loop_
_entity_poly.entity_id
_entity_poly.type
_entity_poly.pdbx_seq_one_letter_code
_entity_poly.pdbx_strand_id
1 'polypeptide(L)'
;GGSASGGGSADGGGGAGAGTGAGGGGVIPTPTTTVTCQGKMYQCGDLIDNDEDGLLDAQDPDCLGACDNTEDSYYGGIPGQAGPACTVDCYFDQDSGSGNDDCHWNHQCDPNEVAPDYHPESINGSMCAYNPAASTPGAQGRSCSQLNREQSDACHDVCGPLTPNGCDCFGCCELPAGSGLYVWLGSDADGTGQGSCSRDGISDPSRCEPCTPVDACLNECGRCELCLGKDTLPADCFETGTGAGGGGTGGGAAGTGGDGVGGG
;
A
#
# COMPACT_ATOMS: atom_id res chain seq x y z
N GLY A 1 9.50 -47.54 -24.42
CA GLY A 1 9.86 -46.81 -25.64
C GLY A 1 9.24 -45.43 -25.58
N GLY A 2 10.04 -44.40 -25.86
CA GLY A 2 9.68 -42.97 -26.09
C GLY A 2 9.02 -42.26 -24.90
N SER A 3 9.62 -41.33 -24.15
CA SER A 3 10.26 -40.03 -24.47
C SER A 3 9.32 -38.92 -24.95
N ALA A 4 9.05 -37.95 -24.08
CA ALA A 4 9.04 -36.47 -24.27
C ALA A 4 8.46 -35.85 -22.97
N SER A 5 9.18 -35.13 -22.10
CA SER A 5 9.98 -33.89 -22.23
C SER A 5 9.13 -32.60 -22.28
N GLY A 6 9.31 -31.76 -21.25
CA GLY A 6 8.86 -30.36 -21.15
C GLY A 6 8.47 -30.06 -19.68
N GLY A 7 9.20 -29.33 -18.84
CA GLY A 7 10.32 -28.39 -19.04
C GLY A 7 9.82 -26.94 -19.01
N GLY A 8 10.14 -26.19 -17.94
CA GLY A 8 9.88 -24.76 -17.77
C GLY A 8 9.33 -24.45 -16.38
N SER A 9 10.16 -24.28 -15.35
CA SER A 9 10.96 -23.10 -14.98
C SER A 9 10.20 -22.18 -14.03
N ALA A 10 10.70 -22.14 -12.80
CA ALA A 10 10.37 -21.19 -11.77
C ALA A 10 11.18 -19.92 -11.98
N ASP A 11 10.54 -18.76 -11.85
CA ASP A 11 11.17 -17.46 -11.63
C ASP A 11 10.30 -16.81 -10.53
N GLY A 12 10.68 -16.71 -9.26
CA GLY A 12 12.03 -16.59 -8.71
C GLY A 12 12.37 -15.10 -8.61
N GLY A 13 11.81 -14.45 -7.59
CA GLY A 13 12.11 -13.06 -7.27
C GLY A 13 13.60 -12.82 -7.09
N GLY A 14 14.08 -11.74 -7.66
CA GLY A 14 15.43 -11.22 -7.57
C GLY A 14 15.46 -9.92 -8.35
N GLY A 15 16.09 -8.85 -7.92
CA GLY A 15 17.04 -8.63 -6.85
C GLY A 15 17.67 -7.29 -7.21
N ALA A 16 17.64 -6.34 -6.28
CA ALA A 16 18.10 -4.97 -6.51
C ALA A 16 19.54 -4.94 -7.03
N GLY A 17 19.75 -4.29 -8.17
CA GLY A 17 21.05 -4.09 -8.79
C GLY A 17 21.87 -3.05 -8.00
N ALA A 18 23.09 -3.44 -7.64
CA ALA A 18 24.06 -2.59 -6.97
C ALA A 18 24.57 -1.46 -7.89
N GLY A 19 24.35 -0.21 -7.49
CA GLY A 19 24.98 0.98 -8.07
C GLY A 19 26.14 1.48 -7.20
N THR A 20 27.29 1.71 -7.83
CA THR A 20 28.52 2.24 -7.21
C THR A 20 28.38 3.69 -6.77
N GLY A 21 28.79 3.99 -5.53
CA GLY A 21 28.48 5.23 -4.83
C GLY A 21 29.21 6.52 -5.21
N ALA A 22 28.64 7.62 -4.73
CA ALA A 22 29.29 8.85 -4.33
C ALA A 22 28.37 9.57 -3.31
N GLY A 23 28.94 9.97 -2.17
CA GLY A 23 28.20 10.50 -1.01
C GLY A 23 27.36 11.74 -1.31
N GLY A 24 26.04 11.55 -1.15
CA GLY A 24 24.91 12.46 -1.20
C GLY A 24 23.68 11.58 -0.91
N GLY A 25 22.57 12.11 -0.40
CA GLY A 25 21.33 11.30 -0.26
C GLY A 25 21.07 10.56 -1.59
N GLY A 26 20.90 9.25 -1.53
CA GLY A 26 20.89 8.44 -2.74
C GLY A 26 19.58 8.65 -3.49
N VAL A 27 19.69 9.04 -4.76
CA VAL A 27 18.55 9.10 -5.68
C VAL A 27 18.09 7.66 -5.94
N ILE A 28 16.78 7.44 -5.94
CA ILE A 28 16.19 6.14 -6.28
C ILE A 28 16.60 5.79 -7.72
N PRO A 29 17.07 4.56 -7.98
CA PRO A 29 17.46 4.17 -9.33
C PRO A 29 16.23 4.13 -10.25
N THR A 30 16.39 4.60 -11.48
CA THR A 30 15.35 4.55 -12.50
C THR A 30 14.87 3.11 -12.73
N PRO A 31 13.56 2.86 -12.77
CA PRO A 31 13.02 1.53 -13.03
C PRO A 31 13.44 1.03 -14.42
N THR A 32 13.69 -0.27 -14.54
CA THR A 32 14.11 -0.91 -15.82
C THR A 32 13.20 -2.05 -16.24
N THR A 33 12.17 -2.34 -15.44
CA THR A 33 11.22 -3.43 -15.65
C THR A 33 9.82 -2.94 -15.30
N THR A 34 8.85 -3.22 -16.15
CA THR A 34 7.44 -2.96 -15.88
C THR A 34 6.95 -3.81 -14.72
N VAL A 35 6.00 -3.30 -13.94
CA VAL A 35 5.38 -4.01 -12.81
C VAL A 35 3.87 -3.96 -13.01
N THR A 36 3.23 -5.13 -13.01
CA THR A 36 1.77 -5.21 -13.13
C THR A 36 1.11 -5.33 -11.76
N CYS A 37 0.01 -4.63 -11.54
CA CYS A 37 -0.88 -4.85 -10.40
C CYS A 37 -1.95 -5.89 -10.74
N GLN A 38 -1.92 -7.04 -10.07
CA GLN A 38 -2.91 -8.11 -10.25
C GLN A 38 -3.15 -8.46 -11.75
N GLY A 39 -2.09 -8.44 -12.56
CA GLY A 39 -2.13 -8.76 -13.99
C GLY A 39 -2.56 -7.61 -14.91
N LYS A 40 -2.76 -6.39 -14.39
CA LYS A 40 -2.97 -5.17 -15.18
C LYS A 40 -1.75 -4.28 -15.17
N MET A 41 -1.52 -3.61 -16.29
CA MET A 41 -0.52 -2.55 -16.40
C MET A 41 -1.21 -1.22 -16.14
N TYR A 42 -0.66 -0.43 -15.23
CA TYR A 42 -1.08 0.92 -14.92
C TYR A 42 0.08 1.89 -15.13
N GLN A 43 -0.20 3.18 -15.07
CA GLN A 43 0.75 4.26 -15.37
C GLN A 43 2.03 4.13 -14.52
N CYS A 44 1.88 4.01 -13.20
CA CYS A 44 2.98 3.84 -12.26
C CYS A 44 3.69 2.47 -12.28
N GLY A 45 3.61 1.73 -13.40
CA GLY A 45 4.34 0.48 -13.60
C GLY A 45 4.66 0.17 -15.06
N ASP A 46 4.47 1.11 -15.99
CA ASP A 46 4.61 0.90 -17.43
C ASP A 46 5.93 1.41 -18.05
N LEU A 47 6.82 2.02 -17.25
CA LEU A 47 8.09 2.62 -17.67
C LEU A 47 7.93 3.86 -18.57
N ILE A 48 6.81 4.55 -18.48
CA ILE A 48 6.52 5.80 -19.18
C ILE A 48 6.35 6.91 -18.15
N ASP A 49 6.84 8.10 -18.49
CA ASP A 49 6.62 9.35 -17.75
C ASP A 49 5.29 9.91 -18.29
N ASN A 50 4.18 9.53 -17.67
CA ASN A 50 2.82 9.84 -18.09
C ASN A 50 2.38 11.26 -17.74
N ASP A 51 3.00 11.90 -16.76
CA ASP A 51 2.73 13.29 -16.37
C ASP A 51 3.77 14.31 -16.90
N GLU A 52 4.85 13.82 -17.53
CA GLU A 52 5.94 14.56 -18.17
C GLU A 52 6.82 15.36 -17.18
N ASP A 53 6.93 14.93 -15.91
CA ASP A 53 7.75 15.58 -14.88
C ASP A 53 9.24 15.16 -14.90
N GLY A 54 9.55 14.07 -15.62
CA GLY A 54 10.89 13.51 -15.78
C GLY A 54 11.24 12.37 -14.82
N LEU A 55 10.30 11.94 -13.98
CA LEU A 55 10.38 10.75 -13.14
C LEU A 55 9.60 9.60 -13.80
N LEU A 56 9.83 8.37 -13.33
CA LEU A 56 9.20 7.17 -13.90
C LEU A 56 8.73 6.28 -12.77
N ASP A 57 7.45 5.90 -12.76
CA ASP A 57 6.88 4.86 -11.91
C ASP A 57 7.33 4.96 -10.43
N ALA A 58 8.01 3.93 -9.91
CA ALA A 58 8.52 3.88 -8.53
C ALA A 58 9.61 4.91 -8.20
N GLN A 59 10.14 5.64 -9.18
CA GLN A 59 11.01 6.82 -8.94
C GLN A 59 10.16 8.08 -8.71
N ASP A 60 8.92 8.08 -9.18
CA ASP A 60 7.97 9.17 -9.05
C ASP A 60 7.33 9.15 -7.64
N PRO A 61 7.45 10.24 -6.85
CA PRO A 61 6.83 10.36 -5.54
C PRO A 61 5.32 10.59 -5.56
N ASP A 62 4.72 10.86 -6.72
CA ASP A 62 3.28 10.95 -6.93
C ASP A 62 2.65 9.56 -7.18
N CYS A 63 3.45 8.56 -7.57
CA CYS A 63 3.01 7.17 -7.68
C CYS A 63 2.79 6.48 -6.32
N LEU A 64 1.58 5.95 -6.11
CA LEU A 64 1.25 5.09 -4.96
C LEU A 64 1.86 3.67 -5.08
N GLY A 65 2.31 3.27 -6.26
CA GLY A 65 2.86 1.96 -6.57
C GLY A 65 2.29 1.39 -7.87
N ALA A 66 2.56 0.12 -8.19
CA ALA A 66 2.14 -0.48 -9.45
C ALA A 66 0.60 -0.57 -9.64
N CYS A 67 -0.17 -0.38 -8.56
CA CYS A 67 -1.63 -0.33 -8.54
C CYS A 67 -2.16 1.12 -8.66
N ASP A 68 -1.39 2.02 -9.25
CA ASP A 68 -1.76 3.41 -9.47
C ASP A 68 -1.78 3.73 -10.96
N ASN A 69 -2.89 4.29 -11.39
CA ASN A 69 -3.20 4.66 -12.76
C ASN A 69 -3.17 6.19 -12.97
N THR A 70 -2.57 6.92 -12.04
CA THR A 70 -2.28 8.35 -12.13
C THR A 70 -0.82 8.59 -11.75
N GLU A 71 -0.14 9.49 -12.43
CA GLU A 71 1.21 9.95 -12.02
C GLU A 71 1.21 11.40 -11.50
N ASP A 72 0.05 12.07 -11.49
CA ASP A 72 -0.09 13.48 -11.08
C ASP A 72 -0.98 13.67 -9.83
N SER A 73 -1.35 12.57 -9.15
CA SER A 73 -2.32 12.59 -8.06
C SER A 73 -2.09 11.47 -7.05
N TYR A 74 -2.58 11.64 -5.83
CA TYR A 74 -2.59 10.57 -4.82
C TYR A 74 -3.88 9.74 -4.77
N TYR A 75 -4.77 9.85 -5.77
CA TYR A 75 -6.05 9.16 -5.76
C TYR A 75 -5.99 7.73 -6.31
N GLY A 76 -4.91 7.33 -6.99
CA GLY A 76 -4.72 5.97 -7.52
C GLY A 76 -5.45 5.68 -8.84
N GLY A 77 -6.61 6.29 -9.09
CA GLY A 77 -7.34 6.20 -10.36
C GLY A 77 -7.71 4.77 -10.82
N ILE A 78 -7.77 3.80 -9.93
CA ILE A 78 -8.16 2.41 -10.24
C ILE A 78 -9.66 2.18 -10.03
N PRO A 79 -10.28 1.23 -10.76
CA PRO A 79 -11.69 0.90 -10.55
C PRO A 79 -11.93 0.49 -9.09
N GLY A 80 -13.02 0.98 -8.48
CA GLY A 80 -13.40 0.63 -7.11
C GLY A 80 -13.09 1.71 -6.07
N GLN A 81 -12.05 2.53 -6.25
CA GLN A 81 -11.59 3.46 -5.20
C GLN A 81 -12.61 4.50 -4.70
N ALA A 82 -13.58 4.90 -5.54
CA ALA A 82 -14.59 5.87 -5.13
C ALA A 82 -15.52 5.36 -4.01
N GLY A 83 -15.59 4.03 -3.79
CA GLY A 83 -16.26 3.39 -2.66
C GLY A 83 -17.74 3.76 -2.40
N PRO A 84 -18.44 3.04 -1.52
CA PRO A 84 -19.63 3.55 -0.88
C PRO A 84 -19.27 4.56 0.23
N ALA A 85 -20.12 5.57 0.44
CA ALA A 85 -19.92 6.56 1.50
C ALA A 85 -19.64 5.90 2.87
N CYS A 86 -18.66 6.46 3.56
CA CYS A 86 -18.13 6.08 4.87
C CYS A 86 -17.51 4.68 4.96
N THR A 87 -17.61 3.79 3.98
CA THR A 87 -17.11 2.41 4.12
C THR A 87 -15.97 2.18 3.17
N VAL A 88 -14.87 1.66 3.72
CA VAL A 88 -13.62 1.41 2.99
C VAL A 88 -13.20 -0.03 3.24
N ASP A 89 -12.82 -0.71 2.17
CA ASP A 89 -12.17 -2.03 2.12
C ASP A 89 -10.70 -1.84 1.73
N CYS A 90 -10.07 -2.77 1.01
CA CYS A 90 -8.72 -2.55 0.52
C CYS A 90 -8.68 -1.41 -0.50
N TYR A 91 -8.24 -0.22 -0.07
CA TYR A 91 -8.19 0.97 -0.93
C TYR A 91 -7.30 0.81 -2.17
N PHE A 92 -6.34 -0.11 -2.12
CA PHE A 92 -5.35 -0.33 -3.16
C PHE A 92 -5.67 -1.50 -4.10
N ASP A 93 -6.84 -2.13 -3.94
CA ASP A 93 -7.31 -3.17 -4.86
C ASP A 93 -8.32 -2.64 -5.89
N GLN A 94 -8.73 -3.52 -6.81
CA GLN A 94 -9.52 -3.14 -7.99
C GLN A 94 -11.02 -3.28 -7.79
N ASP A 95 -11.49 -3.52 -6.56
CA ASP A 95 -12.90 -3.76 -6.30
C ASP A 95 -13.36 -3.19 -4.95
N SER A 96 -14.29 -2.23 -5.04
CA SER A 96 -15.07 -1.82 -3.87
C SER A 96 -16.10 -2.91 -3.51
N GLY A 97 -15.80 -3.67 -2.47
CA GLY A 97 -16.69 -4.44 -1.63
C GLY A 97 -15.90 -5.53 -0.91
N SER A 98 -16.26 -5.87 0.34
CA SER A 98 -15.59 -6.87 1.19
C SER A 98 -15.64 -8.34 0.69
N GLY A 99 -15.90 -8.59 -0.59
CA GLY A 99 -16.24 -9.90 -1.14
C GLY A 99 -15.03 -10.77 -1.50
N ASN A 100 -13.84 -10.18 -1.63
CA ASN A 100 -12.61 -10.84 -2.09
C ASN A 100 -11.45 -10.78 -1.06
N ASP A 101 -11.41 -9.76 -0.21
CA ASP A 101 -10.28 -9.40 0.66
C ASP A 101 -10.60 -9.47 2.17
N ASP A 102 -11.89 -9.38 2.56
CA ASP A 102 -12.34 -9.34 3.96
C ASP A 102 -11.70 -8.21 4.78
N CYS A 103 -11.34 -7.09 4.11
CA CYS A 103 -10.92 -5.84 4.76
C CYS A 103 -12.16 -5.01 5.12
N HIS A 104 -12.23 -4.51 6.36
CA HIS A 104 -13.39 -3.74 6.83
C HIS A 104 -13.00 -2.52 7.64
N TRP A 105 -13.32 -1.34 7.11
CA TRP A 105 -13.27 -0.08 7.82
C TRP A 105 -14.48 0.80 7.54
N ASN A 106 -14.76 1.69 8.48
CA ASN A 106 -15.81 2.69 8.32
C ASN A 106 -15.27 4.02 8.84
N HIS A 107 -15.28 5.08 8.03
CA HIS A 107 -14.83 6.42 8.41
C HIS A 107 -15.62 7.02 9.57
N GLN A 108 -16.84 6.56 9.86
CA GLN A 108 -17.52 6.86 11.12
C GLN A 108 -16.72 6.41 12.36
N CYS A 109 -15.73 5.53 12.22
CA CYS A 109 -14.79 5.16 13.27
C CYS A 109 -13.64 6.17 13.47
N ASP A 110 -13.44 7.11 12.55
CA ASP A 110 -12.41 8.14 12.60
C ASP A 110 -12.86 9.31 13.48
N PRO A 111 -12.13 9.65 14.56
CA PRO A 111 -12.43 10.80 15.42
C PRO A 111 -12.43 12.17 14.71
N ASN A 112 -11.87 12.28 13.49
CA ASN A 112 -11.86 13.50 12.69
C ASN A 112 -13.21 13.81 12.04
N GLU A 113 -14.15 12.84 12.01
CA GLU A 113 -15.48 12.95 11.40
C GLU A 113 -16.43 13.81 12.25
N VAL A 114 -16.03 15.05 12.56
CA VAL A 114 -16.75 15.95 13.45
C VAL A 114 -16.98 17.30 12.79
N ALA A 115 -18.07 17.97 13.19
CA ALA A 115 -18.40 19.30 12.69
C ALA A 115 -17.27 20.32 12.97
N PRO A 116 -17.08 21.31 12.09
CA PRO A 116 -17.85 21.56 10.88
C PRO A 116 -17.40 20.77 9.65
N ASP A 117 -16.21 20.18 9.69
CA ASP A 117 -15.51 19.74 8.48
C ASP A 117 -15.78 18.27 8.10
N TYR A 118 -16.01 17.39 9.07
CA TYR A 118 -16.36 15.96 8.85
C TYR A 118 -15.32 15.22 7.98
N HIS A 119 -14.05 15.27 8.37
CA HIS A 119 -12.97 14.55 7.68
C HIS A 119 -12.92 13.06 8.10
N PRO A 120 -12.47 12.13 7.23
CA PRO A 120 -11.87 12.36 5.91
C PRO A 120 -12.86 12.43 4.73
N GLU A 121 -14.17 12.35 4.96
CA GLU A 121 -15.17 12.46 3.88
C GLU A 121 -16.07 13.70 4.03
N SER A 122 -15.46 14.89 3.99
CA SER A 122 -16.17 16.16 4.20
C SER A 122 -17.37 16.35 3.28
N ILE A 123 -17.30 15.79 2.07
CA ILE A 123 -18.38 15.81 1.07
C ILE A 123 -19.65 15.10 1.55
N ASN A 124 -19.52 14.08 2.42
CA ASN A 124 -20.63 13.35 3.02
C ASN A 124 -21.16 14.02 4.29
N GLY A 125 -20.39 14.96 4.86
CA GLY A 125 -20.77 15.76 6.01
C GLY A 125 -21.24 14.90 7.18
N SER A 126 -22.38 15.27 7.79
CA SER A 126 -22.88 14.53 8.96
C SER A 126 -23.31 13.08 8.71
N MET A 127 -23.29 12.59 7.46
CA MET A 127 -23.56 11.19 7.15
C MET A 127 -22.49 10.26 7.73
N CYS A 128 -21.22 10.67 7.66
CA CYS A 128 -20.08 9.92 8.18
C CYS A 128 -19.66 10.38 9.57
N ALA A 129 -20.47 11.23 10.24
CA ALA A 129 -20.18 11.74 11.56
C ALA A 129 -19.73 10.65 12.55
N TYR A 130 -18.67 10.97 13.29
CA TYR A 130 -18.00 10.05 14.21
C TYR A 130 -18.99 9.33 15.12
N ASN A 131 -18.93 8.01 15.05
CA ASN A 131 -19.72 7.08 15.83
C ASN A 131 -18.82 5.89 16.24
N PRO A 132 -18.35 5.82 17.50
CA PRO A 132 -17.50 4.72 17.96
C PRO A 132 -18.22 3.35 18.00
N ALA A 133 -19.55 3.34 17.81
CA ALA A 133 -20.38 2.16 17.69
C ALA A 133 -20.90 1.96 16.25
N ALA A 134 -20.25 2.57 15.25
CA ALA A 134 -20.56 2.35 13.85
C ALA A 134 -20.52 0.85 13.51
N SER A 135 -21.48 0.42 12.70
CA SER A 135 -21.50 -0.94 12.17
C SER A 135 -20.88 -0.89 10.78
N THR A 136 -19.83 -1.67 10.57
CA THR A 136 -19.24 -1.84 9.24
C THR A 136 -19.90 -3.05 8.56
N PRO A 137 -20.47 -2.89 7.35
CA PRO A 137 -20.94 -4.04 6.56
C PRO A 137 -19.85 -5.11 6.44
N GLY A 138 -20.23 -6.38 6.44
CA GLY A 138 -19.25 -7.48 6.32
C GLY A 138 -18.50 -7.82 7.63
N ALA A 139 -18.22 -6.84 8.49
CA ALA A 139 -17.39 -6.97 9.70
C ALA A 139 -18.00 -7.76 10.89
N GLN A 140 -19.04 -8.57 10.67
CA GLN A 140 -19.66 -9.47 11.67
C GLN A 140 -19.96 -8.83 13.06
N GLY A 141 -20.26 -7.52 13.10
CA GLY A 141 -20.57 -6.79 14.33
C GLY A 141 -19.37 -6.37 15.17
N ARG A 142 -18.15 -6.38 14.60
CA ARG A 142 -16.95 -5.84 15.24
C ARG A 142 -17.09 -4.32 15.41
N SER A 143 -16.67 -3.81 16.57
CA SER A 143 -16.63 -2.38 16.86
C SER A 143 -15.45 -1.69 16.16
N CYS A 144 -15.51 -0.36 16.04
CA CYS A 144 -14.40 0.47 15.58
C CYS A 144 -13.07 0.14 16.29
N SER A 145 -13.10 -0.03 17.61
CA SER A 145 -11.89 -0.38 18.38
C SER A 145 -11.33 -1.78 18.10
N GLN A 146 -12.15 -2.71 17.60
CA GLN A 146 -11.71 -4.05 17.23
C GLN A 146 -11.11 -4.03 15.83
N LEU A 147 -11.80 -3.37 14.87
CA LEU A 147 -11.32 -3.18 13.50
C LEU A 147 -10.01 -2.39 13.45
N ASN A 148 -9.86 -1.37 14.31
CA ASN A 148 -8.63 -0.60 14.38
C ASN A 148 -7.43 -1.43 14.85
N ARG A 149 -7.63 -2.45 15.70
CA ARG A 149 -6.53 -3.25 16.29
C ARG A 149 -6.26 -4.57 15.59
N GLU A 150 -7.20 -5.06 14.80
CA GLU A 150 -7.09 -6.37 14.16
C GLU A 150 -7.95 -6.38 12.88
N GLN A 151 -7.37 -6.82 11.77
CA GLN A 151 -8.07 -7.19 10.55
C GLN A 151 -7.95 -8.70 10.35
N SER A 152 -8.65 -9.27 9.38
CA SER A 152 -8.54 -10.70 9.10
C SER A 152 -7.20 -11.03 8.43
N ASP A 153 -6.76 -12.29 8.55
CA ASP A 153 -5.59 -12.78 7.80
C ASP A 153 -5.79 -12.62 6.29
N ALA A 154 -7.03 -12.78 5.81
CA ALA A 154 -7.38 -12.56 4.40
C ALA A 154 -7.14 -11.11 3.96
N CYS A 155 -7.49 -10.13 4.81
CA CYS A 155 -7.22 -8.73 4.53
C CYS A 155 -5.72 -8.46 4.42
N HIS A 156 -4.92 -9.05 5.32
CA HIS A 156 -3.47 -8.92 5.26
C HIS A 156 -2.85 -9.62 4.04
N ASP A 157 -3.33 -10.81 3.68
CA ASP A 157 -2.82 -11.58 2.55
C ASP A 157 -3.12 -10.91 1.21
N VAL A 158 -4.26 -10.23 1.09
CA VAL A 158 -4.70 -9.56 -0.14
C VAL A 158 -4.21 -8.12 -0.20
N CYS A 159 -4.50 -7.31 0.83
CA CYS A 159 -4.26 -5.88 0.82
C CYS A 159 -2.85 -5.52 1.26
N GLY A 160 -2.26 -6.25 2.21
CA GLY A 160 -0.92 -5.96 2.74
C GLY A 160 0.16 -5.80 1.66
N PRO A 161 0.24 -6.68 0.63
CA PRO A 161 1.17 -6.52 -0.48
C PRO A 161 0.89 -5.33 -1.41
N LEU A 162 -0.31 -4.73 -1.36
CA LEU A 162 -0.73 -3.60 -2.18
C LEU A 162 -0.56 -2.27 -1.42
N THR A 163 -0.65 -2.29 -0.10
CA THR A 163 -0.54 -1.11 0.77
C THR A 163 0.87 -0.51 0.76
N PRO A 164 1.05 0.74 0.30
CA PRO A 164 2.35 1.39 0.25
C PRO A 164 2.96 1.61 1.65
N ASN A 165 4.29 1.68 1.73
CA ASN A 165 4.94 2.03 3.01
C ASN A 165 4.56 3.47 3.41
N GLY A 166 4.10 3.63 4.64
CA GLY A 166 3.53 4.87 5.17
C GLY A 166 2.00 4.93 5.16
N CYS A 167 1.31 3.92 4.62
CA CYS A 167 -0.15 3.88 4.50
C CYS A 167 -0.77 2.76 5.34
N ASP A 168 -2.01 2.95 5.77
CA ASP A 168 -2.87 1.83 6.15
C ASP A 168 -3.60 1.26 4.93
N CYS A 169 -4.15 0.05 5.09
CA CYS A 169 -4.89 -0.64 4.02
C CYS A 169 -6.15 0.08 3.53
N PHE A 170 -6.60 1.11 4.27
CA PHE A 170 -7.81 1.87 4.01
C PHE A 170 -7.47 3.28 3.51
N GLY A 171 -6.28 3.46 2.90
CA GLY A 171 -5.82 4.66 2.20
C GLY A 171 -5.55 5.89 3.07
N CYS A 172 -5.36 5.72 4.37
CA CYS A 172 -4.83 6.78 5.23
C CYS A 172 -3.29 6.71 5.27
N CYS A 173 -2.61 7.73 4.72
CA CYS A 173 -1.17 7.72 4.53
C CYS A 173 -0.47 8.87 5.25
N GLU A 174 0.70 8.60 5.83
CA GLU A 174 1.57 9.61 6.39
C GLU A 174 2.32 10.33 5.27
N LEU A 175 1.90 11.55 4.89
CA LEU A 175 2.47 12.29 3.77
C LEU A 175 2.90 13.72 4.16
N PRO A 176 4.18 14.09 3.94
CA PRO A 176 5.28 13.23 3.52
C PRO A 176 5.65 12.23 4.64
N ALA A 177 6.15 11.05 4.29
CA ALA A 177 6.43 10.01 5.27
C ALA A 177 7.41 10.45 6.38
N GLY A 178 7.08 10.13 7.63
CA GLY A 178 7.77 10.58 8.84
C GLY A 178 7.39 11.98 9.34
N SER A 179 6.37 12.63 8.77
CA SER A 179 5.90 13.96 9.18
C SER A 179 4.91 13.96 10.35
N GLY A 180 4.25 12.85 10.63
CA GLY A 180 3.07 12.73 11.49
C GLY A 180 1.78 13.29 10.87
N LEU A 181 1.80 13.74 9.61
CA LEU A 181 0.62 14.22 8.90
C LEU A 181 -0.02 13.05 8.14
N TYR A 182 -1.20 12.62 8.58
CA TYR A 182 -1.97 11.57 7.92
C TYR A 182 -3.07 12.16 7.06
N VAL A 183 -3.11 11.74 5.79
CA VAL A 183 -4.05 12.23 4.78
C VAL A 183 -4.76 11.07 4.10
N TRP A 184 -6.03 11.28 3.79
CA TRP A 184 -6.88 10.33 3.09
C TRP A 184 -6.67 10.47 1.58
N LEU A 185 -6.19 9.41 0.95
CA LEU A 185 -5.92 9.38 -0.48
C LEU A 185 -7.19 9.55 -1.32
N GLY A 186 -8.31 9.01 -0.85
CA GLY A 186 -9.63 9.14 -1.49
C GLY A 186 -10.32 10.49 -1.30
N SER A 187 -9.61 11.53 -0.83
CA SER A 187 -10.18 12.88 -0.71
C SER A 187 -10.75 13.33 -2.04
N ASP A 188 -12.02 13.75 -2.10
CA ASP A 188 -12.70 14.20 -3.32
C ASP A 188 -13.43 15.53 -3.09
N ALA A 189 -12.65 16.56 -2.75
CA ALA A 189 -13.15 17.90 -2.44
C ALA A 189 -14.02 18.51 -3.56
N ASP A 190 -13.81 18.07 -4.80
CA ASP A 190 -14.56 18.57 -5.97
C ASP A 190 -15.81 17.74 -6.29
N GLY A 191 -16.01 16.59 -5.62
CA GLY A 191 -17.15 15.69 -5.86
C GLY A 191 -17.15 15.07 -7.26
N THR A 192 -15.97 14.85 -7.83
CA THR A 192 -15.80 14.34 -9.20
C THR A 192 -15.51 12.85 -9.25
N GLY A 193 -15.18 12.23 -8.11
CA GLY A 193 -14.68 10.87 -8.02
C GLY A 193 -13.33 10.67 -8.70
N GLN A 194 -12.53 11.74 -8.86
CA GLN A 194 -11.18 11.71 -9.43
C GLN A 194 -10.10 12.09 -8.42
N GLY A 195 -10.51 12.29 -7.16
CA GLY A 195 -9.63 12.73 -6.10
C GLY A 195 -9.25 14.21 -6.17
N SER A 196 -8.84 14.75 -5.03
CA SER A 196 -8.44 16.13 -4.88
C SER A 196 -7.02 16.29 -4.31
N CYS A 197 -6.45 15.22 -3.77
CA CYS A 197 -5.15 15.25 -3.12
C CYS A 197 -4.02 14.93 -4.10
N SER A 198 -2.96 15.73 -4.04
CA SER A 198 -1.71 15.52 -4.76
C SER A 198 -0.56 16.05 -3.91
N ARG A 199 0.68 15.83 -4.35
CA ARG A 199 1.86 16.41 -3.71
C ARG A 199 1.77 17.93 -3.60
N ASP A 200 1.30 18.56 -4.66
CA ASP A 200 1.02 19.99 -4.73
C ASP A 200 -0.24 20.35 -3.93
N GLY A 201 -0.04 20.61 -2.64
CA GLY A 201 -1.14 20.94 -1.74
C GLY A 201 -1.40 19.90 -0.66
N ILE A 202 -0.47 18.97 -0.42
CA ILE A 202 -0.57 17.93 0.62
C ILE A 202 -0.91 18.46 2.02
N SER A 203 -0.56 19.72 2.30
CA SER A 203 -0.85 20.40 3.57
C SER A 203 -2.19 21.15 3.61
N ASP A 204 -2.95 21.15 2.53
CA ASP A 204 -4.27 21.78 2.44
C ASP A 204 -5.36 20.76 2.82
N PRO A 205 -5.95 20.83 4.03
CA PRO A 205 -6.95 19.88 4.48
C PRO A 205 -8.26 19.96 3.69
N SER A 206 -8.47 21.00 2.87
CA SER A 206 -9.62 21.10 1.96
C SER A 206 -9.41 20.36 0.64
N ARG A 207 -8.21 19.82 0.40
CA ARG A 207 -7.82 19.04 -0.79
C ARG A 207 -7.35 17.64 -0.42
N CYS A 208 -6.57 17.56 0.66
CA CYS A 208 -6.02 16.35 1.25
C CYS A 208 -6.56 16.21 2.67
N GLU A 209 -7.71 15.58 2.79
CA GLU A 209 -8.46 15.52 4.04
C GLU A 209 -7.70 14.71 5.11
N PRO A 210 -7.61 15.20 6.36
CA PRO A 210 -6.94 14.49 7.44
C PRO A 210 -7.70 13.24 7.86
N CYS A 211 -6.95 12.16 8.13
CA CYS A 211 -7.49 10.89 8.61
C CYS A 211 -6.70 10.37 9.81
N THR A 212 -7.28 9.40 10.52
CA THR A 212 -6.61 8.61 11.56
C THR A 212 -6.30 7.22 10.99
N PRO A 213 -5.04 6.76 11.01
CA PRO A 213 -4.70 5.45 10.47
C PRO A 213 -5.29 4.30 11.29
N VAL A 214 -5.51 3.18 10.62
CA VAL A 214 -5.91 1.90 11.20
C VAL A 214 -4.66 1.09 11.55
N ASP A 215 -4.33 1.08 12.85
CA ASP A 215 -3.14 0.42 13.40
C ASP A 215 -2.98 -1.04 12.93
N ALA A 216 -4.08 -1.78 12.82
CA ALA A 216 -4.10 -3.17 12.42
C ALA A 216 -3.38 -3.43 11.09
N CYS A 217 -3.48 -2.50 10.16
CA CYS A 217 -3.05 -2.65 8.77
C CYS A 217 -2.15 -1.49 8.31
N LEU A 218 -1.61 -0.71 9.25
CA LEU A 218 -0.65 0.34 8.98
C LEU A 218 0.69 -0.28 8.58
N ASN A 219 1.06 -0.12 7.32
CA ASN A 219 2.39 -0.43 6.83
C ASN A 219 3.31 0.74 7.18
N GLU A 220 4.00 0.67 8.32
CA GLU A 220 4.87 1.75 8.79
C GLU A 220 6.00 2.04 7.80
N CYS A 221 6.49 3.28 7.83
CA CYS A 221 7.61 3.69 6.99
C CYS A 221 8.95 3.50 7.71
N GLY A 222 9.72 2.48 7.31
CA GLY A 222 11.09 2.27 7.79
C GLY A 222 12.08 3.35 7.34
N ARG A 223 13.16 3.52 8.12
CA ARG A 223 14.21 4.53 7.83
C ARG A 223 14.87 4.36 6.46
N CYS A 224 15.10 3.10 6.06
CA CYS A 224 15.73 2.73 4.80
C CYS A 224 14.74 2.13 3.80
N GLU A 225 13.46 2.44 3.99
CA GLU A 225 12.39 2.07 3.06
C GLU A 225 11.96 3.31 2.30
N LEU A 226 11.74 3.10 1.01
CA LEU A 226 11.08 4.10 0.19
C LEU A 226 9.59 4.08 0.57
N CYS A 227 9.11 5.23 0.99
CA CYS A 227 7.74 5.42 1.44
C CYS A 227 7.08 6.48 0.59
N LEU A 228 5.76 6.49 0.59
CA LEU A 228 5.01 7.41 -0.25
C LEU A 228 5.39 8.88 0.02
N GLY A 229 5.58 9.65 -1.06
CA GLY A 229 6.03 11.04 -1.02
C GLY A 229 7.52 11.26 -0.73
N LYS A 230 8.35 10.21 -0.63
CA LYS A 230 9.81 10.33 -0.54
C LYS A 230 10.47 10.15 -1.91
N ASP A 231 11.50 10.95 -2.18
CA ASP A 231 12.33 10.90 -3.39
C ASP A 231 13.75 10.37 -3.14
N THR A 232 14.13 10.24 -1.87
CA THR A 232 15.49 9.96 -1.44
C THR A 232 15.52 9.11 -0.18
N LEU A 233 16.59 8.33 -0.04
CA LEU A 233 16.91 7.60 1.19
C LEU A 233 18.20 8.14 1.83
N PRO A 234 18.35 7.98 3.16
CA PRO A 234 19.62 8.27 3.82
C PRO A 234 20.78 7.52 3.15
N ALA A 235 21.93 8.20 3.00
CA ALA A 235 23.07 7.64 2.26
C ALA A 235 23.57 6.29 2.81
N ASP A 236 23.47 6.09 4.12
CA ASP A 236 23.86 4.84 4.78
C ASP A 236 22.89 3.67 4.52
N CYS A 237 21.69 3.94 3.98
CA CYS A 237 20.80 2.89 3.49
C CYS A 237 21.31 2.18 2.23
N PHE A 238 22.29 2.79 1.54
CA PHE A 238 22.94 2.21 0.37
C PHE A 238 24.27 1.52 0.70
N GLU A 239 24.76 1.67 1.94
CA GLU A 239 26.09 1.21 2.37
C GLU A 239 26.11 -0.25 2.87
N THR A 240 25.00 -1.00 2.81
CA THR A 240 24.96 -2.39 3.25
C THR A 240 24.62 -3.37 2.14
N GLY A 241 25.62 -3.71 1.34
CA GLY A 241 25.73 -5.04 0.76
C GLY A 241 26.02 -6.10 1.83
N THR A 242 25.10 -6.32 2.78
CA THR A 242 24.90 -7.53 3.62
C THR A 242 23.79 -7.24 4.63
N GLY A 243 22.54 -7.32 4.19
CA GLY A 243 21.38 -7.16 5.05
C GLY A 243 20.17 -7.75 4.35
N ALA A 244 20.17 -9.06 4.16
CA ALA A 244 19.00 -9.78 3.71
C ALA A 244 17.83 -9.43 4.65
N GLY A 245 16.78 -8.82 4.09
CA GLY A 245 15.45 -8.86 4.68
C GLY A 245 15.16 -10.32 5.02
N GLY A 246 15.01 -10.59 6.32
CA GLY A 246 14.75 -11.91 6.85
C GLY A 246 13.34 -12.36 6.50
N GLY A 247 13.12 -12.71 5.23
CA GLY A 247 12.02 -13.58 4.82
C GLY A 247 12.26 -14.95 5.44
N GLY A 248 11.59 -15.23 6.55
CA GLY A 248 11.62 -16.52 7.24
C GLY A 248 11.00 -17.61 6.38
N THR A 249 11.77 -18.19 5.47
CA THR A 249 11.45 -19.47 4.86
C THR A 249 12.09 -20.57 5.69
N GLY A 250 11.33 -21.06 6.67
CA GLY A 250 11.66 -22.28 7.40
C GLY A 250 11.66 -23.47 6.43
N GLY A 251 12.84 -23.94 6.05
CA GLY A 251 13.01 -25.08 5.16
C GLY A 251 14.10 -26.05 5.63
N GLY A 252 13.68 -27.25 6.03
CA GLY A 252 14.51 -28.47 6.06
C GLY A 252 14.63 -29.10 7.46
N ALA A 253 14.32 -30.38 7.70
CA ALA A 253 14.34 -31.49 6.77
C ALA A 253 13.46 -32.65 7.24
N ALA A 254 12.56 -33.09 6.37
CA ALA A 254 12.22 -34.49 6.23
C ALA A 254 13.21 -35.10 5.21
N GLY A 255 13.87 -36.21 5.57
CA GLY A 255 14.87 -36.84 4.72
C GLY A 255 15.49 -38.11 5.32
N THR A 256 14.69 -39.18 5.31
CA THR A 256 15.03 -40.60 5.09
C THR A 256 16.48 -41.09 5.17
N GLY A 257 16.67 -42.21 5.89
CA GLY A 257 17.35 -43.40 5.36
C GLY A 257 18.81 -43.63 5.75
N GLY A 258 19.02 -44.49 6.74
CA GLY A 258 20.31 -45.12 7.02
C GLY A 258 20.11 -46.54 7.52
N ASP A 259 20.32 -47.52 6.64
CA ASP A 259 20.43 -48.94 6.98
C ASP A 259 21.71 -49.22 7.77
N GLY A 260 21.63 -50.10 8.77
CA GLY A 260 22.76 -50.98 9.12
C GLY A 260 23.10 -51.21 10.60
N VAL A 261 22.65 -52.36 11.11
CA VAL A 261 23.39 -53.32 11.98
C VAL A 261 23.66 -52.96 13.46
N GLY A 262 23.13 -53.82 14.36
CA GLY A 262 23.94 -54.34 15.48
C GLY A 262 23.29 -54.45 16.87
N GLY A 263 22.74 -55.62 17.19
CA GLY A 263 22.97 -56.38 18.45
C GLY A 263 22.52 -55.82 19.81
N GLY A 264 21.71 -56.63 20.52
CA GLY A 264 21.49 -56.52 21.97
C GLY A 264 20.04 -56.72 22.38
#